data_AF-A0A9P5W3C7-F1
#
_entry.id   AF-A0A9P5W3C7-F1
#
_cell.length_a   1.000
_cell.length_b   1.000
_cell.length_c   1.000
_cell.angle_alpha   90.00
_cell.angle_beta   90.00
_cell.angle_gamma   90.00
#
_symmetry.space_group_name_H-M   'P 1'
#
loop_
_entity.id
_entity.type
_entity.pdbx_description
1 polymer ?
#
loop_
_entity_poly.entity_id
_entity_poly.type
_entity_poly.pdbx_seq_one_letter_code
_entity_poly.pdbx_strand_id
1 'polypeptide(L)'
;MAKHKESGDALEDDFQPSDTEFMSDGEEAGVEVDNSDYDNDSDNVQDRHSASASIGSKRKATETPKKKQQNKPKKQRTEESATPIGKRSKAAQIEALNDSQDRALEHLSSMEREERRIPESAIKDVSPFALDHTLVHLESFLKFAVTNWKSKLMVKDANAKEDQGMKGKKGTAKPGNPRDTKKKPLETSTDLPKGSPVVLIVSSSGIRAVDVIRALPLFAEAAKVGKLFAKHLKVPEQVYFLNNTVTHICAGTPNRIEKLIADGMEWHAQMLPSILCPGQTVIEGALRLDRLELVLLDCHKDAKKRTILDIQEIRVDLFKMLGLGDLEEQFKSGQTQVAIF
;
A
#
# COMPACT_ATOMS: atom_id res chain seq x y z
N MET A 1 -41.87 64.52 -44.23
CA MET A 1 -41.22 63.47 -45.06
C MET A 1 -40.66 62.42 -44.11
N ALA A 2 -40.87 61.13 -44.38
CA ALA A 2 -40.54 60.04 -43.46
C ALA A 2 -39.45 59.11 -44.03
N LYS A 3 -38.66 58.50 -43.13
CA LYS A 3 -37.93 57.24 -43.35
C LYS A 3 -37.49 56.68 -41.99
N HIS A 4 -37.98 55.51 -41.62
CA HIS A 4 -37.28 54.51 -40.80
C HIS A 4 -37.79 53.12 -41.23
N LYS A 5 -36.99 52.08 -41.01
CA LYS A 5 -37.10 50.77 -41.68
C LYS A 5 -37.13 49.61 -40.67
N GLU A 6 -37.86 48.53 -41.00
CA GLU A 6 -38.01 47.26 -40.24
C GLU A 6 -36.71 46.41 -40.24
N SER A 7 -36.54 45.23 -39.60
CA SER A 7 -37.39 44.27 -38.84
C SER A 7 -36.56 43.63 -37.67
N GLY A 8 -36.90 42.59 -36.89
CA GLY A 8 -38.03 41.61 -36.83
C GLY A 8 -37.75 40.27 -37.58
N ASP A 9 -38.06 39.06 -37.10
CA ASP A 9 -38.45 38.54 -35.76
C ASP A 9 -38.34 36.97 -35.76
N ALA A 10 -38.47 36.33 -34.59
CA ALA A 10 -38.93 34.94 -34.32
C ALA A 10 -38.08 33.69 -34.65
N LEU A 11 -38.50 32.57 -34.04
CA LEU A 11 -37.83 31.27 -33.81
C LEU A 11 -38.58 30.08 -34.46
N GLU A 12 -37.94 28.90 -34.36
CA GLU A 12 -38.45 27.51 -34.37
C GLU A 12 -37.95 26.64 -35.55
N ASP A 13 -37.39 25.46 -35.21
CA ASP A 13 -37.15 24.35 -36.16
C ASP A 13 -37.16 23.00 -35.40
N ASP A 14 -37.70 21.97 -36.05
CA ASP A 14 -38.15 20.72 -35.44
C ASP A 14 -37.08 19.62 -35.40
N PHE A 15 -37.07 18.81 -34.33
CA PHE A 15 -36.20 17.64 -34.22
C PHE A 15 -37.00 16.33 -34.34
N GLN A 16 -36.79 15.60 -35.43
CA GLN A 16 -37.20 14.19 -35.58
C GLN A 16 -35.98 13.29 -35.82
N PRO A 17 -35.81 12.18 -35.07
CA PRO A 17 -34.89 11.11 -35.42
C PRO A 17 -35.61 10.06 -36.29
N SER A 18 -35.06 9.76 -37.46
CA SER A 18 -35.51 8.65 -38.31
C SER A 18 -34.62 7.42 -38.14
N ASP A 19 -35.22 6.24 -38.02
CA ASP A 19 -34.54 4.96 -37.94
C ASP A 19 -33.61 4.69 -39.13
N THR A 20 -32.52 3.96 -38.91
CA THR A 20 -31.83 3.24 -40.00
C THR A 20 -31.31 1.88 -39.52
N GLU A 21 -31.58 0.89 -40.35
CA GLU A 21 -31.77 -0.52 -40.03
C GLU A 21 -30.52 -1.31 -39.65
N PHE A 22 -30.77 -2.43 -38.97
CA PHE A 22 -29.82 -3.50 -38.67
C PHE A 22 -29.85 -4.55 -39.80
N MET A 23 -28.68 -4.92 -40.36
CA MET A 23 -28.56 -6.10 -41.23
C MET A 23 -27.33 -6.96 -40.89
N SER A 24 -27.46 -8.24 -41.24
CA SER A 24 -26.65 -9.38 -40.79
C SER A 24 -25.72 -9.90 -41.91
N ASP A 25 -24.90 -10.88 -41.53
CA ASP A 25 -24.12 -11.82 -42.36
C ASP A 25 -22.80 -11.25 -42.97
N GLY A 26 -21.70 -12.01 -43.05
CA GLY A 26 -21.48 -13.37 -42.55
C GLY A 26 -20.11 -13.95 -42.96
N GLU A 27 -19.68 -14.98 -42.20
CA GLU A 27 -18.70 -16.04 -42.52
C GLU A 27 -17.17 -15.79 -42.64
N GLU A 28 -16.45 -16.78 -42.09
CA GLU A 28 -15.07 -17.29 -42.30
C GLU A 28 -13.88 -16.32 -42.56
N ALA A 29 -12.71 -16.46 -41.92
CA ALA A 29 -11.99 -17.69 -41.59
C ALA A 29 -11.02 -17.49 -40.40
N GLY A 30 -10.58 -18.58 -39.78
CA GLY A 30 -9.58 -18.53 -38.71
C GLY A 30 -8.13 -18.51 -39.23
N VAL A 31 -7.21 -18.10 -38.35
CA VAL A 31 -5.89 -18.73 -38.09
C VAL A 31 -5.20 -17.96 -36.96
N GLU A 32 -4.54 -18.68 -36.05
CA GLU A 32 -3.70 -18.10 -34.99
C GLU A 32 -2.45 -17.43 -35.58
N VAL A 33 -1.80 -16.49 -34.87
CA VAL A 33 -0.33 -16.39 -34.68
C VAL A 33 0.06 -15.04 -34.03
N ASP A 34 0.63 -15.18 -32.82
CA ASP A 34 1.75 -14.44 -32.21
C ASP A 34 1.75 -12.90 -32.01
N ASN A 35 2.56 -12.52 -31.03
CA ASN A 35 2.93 -11.18 -30.61
C ASN A 35 4.06 -10.63 -31.51
N SER A 36 4.03 -9.32 -31.80
CA SER A 36 5.16 -8.40 -31.55
C SER A 36 4.88 -7.02 -32.14
N ASP A 37 4.97 -5.97 -31.32
CA ASP A 37 5.31 -4.57 -31.66
C ASP A 37 4.40 -3.89 -32.72
N TYR A 38 4.26 -2.58 -32.88
CA TYR A 38 5.07 -1.39 -32.55
C TYR A 38 4.11 -0.34 -31.89
N ASP A 39 4.49 0.83 -31.36
CA ASP A 39 5.32 1.89 -31.95
C ASP A 39 6.27 2.60 -30.97
N ASN A 40 7.43 2.93 -31.51
CA ASN A 40 8.40 3.86 -30.96
C ASN A 40 8.65 4.92 -32.04
N ASP A 41 8.23 6.16 -31.79
CA ASP A 41 8.71 7.31 -32.56
C ASP A 41 9.95 7.89 -31.88
N SER A 42 11.08 7.77 -32.57
CA SER A 42 12.34 8.41 -32.21
C SER A 42 12.47 9.74 -32.94
N ASP A 43 12.88 10.80 -32.27
CA ASP A 43 13.61 11.86 -32.95
C ASP A 43 15.11 11.57 -32.92
N ASN A 44 15.72 11.62 -34.10
CA ASN A 44 17.07 11.18 -34.42
C ASN A 44 17.96 12.41 -34.72
N VAL A 45 19.21 12.15 -35.14
CA VAL A 45 20.18 13.00 -35.86
C VAL A 45 21.43 13.32 -35.02
N GLN A 46 22.65 12.97 -35.45
CA GLN A 46 23.16 12.04 -36.48
C GLN A 46 24.67 11.89 -36.23
N ASP A 47 25.31 10.79 -36.66
CA ASP A 47 26.74 10.84 -37.02
C ASP A 47 27.17 9.68 -37.96
N ARG A 48 28.31 9.86 -38.64
CA ARG A 48 29.05 8.93 -39.53
C ARG A 48 28.48 8.80 -40.96
N HIS A 49 29.25 8.54 -42.03
CA HIS A 49 30.65 8.09 -42.24
C HIS A 49 31.40 9.05 -43.23
N SER A 50 32.67 8.94 -43.67
CA SER A 50 33.57 7.81 -43.94
C SER A 50 35.05 8.25 -44.08
N ALA A 51 35.99 7.33 -44.36
CA ALA A 51 37.45 7.52 -44.23
C ALA A 51 38.20 8.00 -45.50
N SER A 52 39.38 8.60 -45.34
CA SER A 52 40.60 8.29 -46.14
C SER A 52 41.87 9.06 -45.71
N ALA A 53 43.03 8.52 -46.14
CA ALA A 53 44.33 9.17 -46.35
C ALA A 53 45.25 9.57 -45.17
N SER A 54 46.55 9.61 -45.48
CA SER A 54 47.71 9.67 -44.59
C SER A 54 48.54 10.95 -44.78
N ILE A 55 49.24 11.40 -43.72
CA ILE A 55 50.64 11.90 -43.67
C ILE A 55 50.87 12.51 -42.26
N GLY A 56 52.08 12.42 -41.70
CA GLY A 56 52.31 12.66 -40.25
C GLY A 56 53.20 13.86 -39.90
N SER A 57 53.22 14.24 -38.61
CA SER A 57 54.39 14.82 -37.92
C SER A 57 54.26 14.96 -36.39
N LYS A 58 55.42 14.89 -35.72
CA LYS A 58 55.71 14.86 -34.27
C LYS A 58 55.11 15.99 -33.40
N ARG A 59 54.73 15.67 -32.14
CA ARG A 59 55.01 16.32 -30.81
C ARG A 59 54.06 15.69 -29.76
N LYS A 60 54.44 14.90 -28.74
CA LYS A 60 55.35 15.02 -27.55
C LYS A 60 54.65 15.53 -26.27
N ALA A 61 54.57 14.63 -25.27
CA ALA A 61 54.18 14.83 -23.85
C ALA A 61 52.69 15.21 -23.58
N THR A 62 52.01 14.77 -22.51
CA THR A 62 52.47 14.46 -21.14
C THR A 62 51.76 13.24 -20.52
N GLU A 63 52.41 12.57 -19.56
CA GLU A 63 51.82 11.48 -18.78
C GLU A 63 51.07 12.01 -17.55
N THR A 64 49.92 11.42 -17.23
CA THR A 64 49.27 11.55 -15.90
C THR A 64 48.93 10.16 -15.35
N PRO A 65 49.25 9.86 -14.08
CA PRO A 65 49.19 8.50 -13.57
C PRO A 65 47.77 8.03 -13.25
N LYS A 66 47.42 6.84 -13.74
CA LYS A 66 46.16 6.15 -13.45
C LYS A 66 46.05 5.85 -11.94
N LYS A 67 45.10 6.48 -11.24
CA LYS A 67 44.68 6.02 -9.91
C LYS A 67 44.07 4.62 -10.04
N LYS A 68 44.65 3.63 -9.37
CA LYS A 68 44.07 2.28 -9.24
C LYS A 68 42.70 2.41 -8.58
N GLN A 69 41.65 1.96 -9.27
CA GLN A 69 40.35 1.73 -8.63
C GLN A 69 40.54 0.61 -7.61
N GLN A 70 40.39 0.93 -6.33
CA GLN A 70 40.21 -0.10 -5.30
C GLN A 70 38.83 -0.73 -5.51
N ASN A 71 38.82 -2.02 -5.85
CA ASN A 71 37.58 -2.79 -5.89
C ASN A 71 36.93 -2.74 -4.50
N LYS A 72 35.79 -2.04 -4.38
CA LYS A 72 34.90 -2.25 -3.23
C LYS A 72 34.47 -3.72 -3.25
N PRO A 73 34.59 -4.47 -2.14
CA PRO A 73 34.14 -5.85 -2.11
C PRO A 73 32.63 -5.89 -2.35
N LYS A 74 32.19 -6.73 -3.31
CA LYS A 74 30.77 -7.07 -3.47
C LYS A 74 30.30 -7.69 -2.16
N LYS A 75 29.43 -7.00 -1.41
CA LYS A 75 28.77 -7.54 -0.22
C LYS A 75 28.12 -8.87 -0.61
N GLN A 76 28.51 -9.97 0.04
CA GLN A 76 28.01 -11.30 -0.29
C GLN A 76 26.48 -11.30 -0.25
N ARG A 77 25.86 -11.90 -1.26
CA ARG A 77 24.41 -12.16 -1.28
C ARG A 77 24.13 -13.08 -0.09
N THR A 78 23.40 -12.58 0.90
CA THR A 78 23.03 -13.34 2.10
C THR A 78 22.44 -14.69 1.70
N GLU A 79 22.99 -15.77 2.25
CA GLU A 79 22.56 -17.12 1.89
C GLU A 79 21.07 -17.31 2.24
N GLU A 80 20.31 -17.91 1.31
CA GLU A 80 18.87 -18.14 1.49
C GLU A 80 18.65 -19.20 2.57
N SER A 81 18.54 -18.79 3.84
CA SER A 81 18.17 -19.72 4.92
C SER A 81 16.82 -20.38 4.59
N ALA A 82 16.76 -21.71 4.68
CA ALA A 82 15.52 -22.46 4.46
C ALA A 82 14.37 -21.97 5.37
N THR A 83 14.69 -21.58 6.60
CA THR A 83 13.75 -21.03 7.59
C THR A 83 13.19 -19.66 7.16
N PRO A 84 11.85 -19.47 7.13
CA PRO A 84 11.22 -18.17 6.93
C PRO A 84 11.65 -17.15 8.00
N ILE A 85 11.75 -15.87 7.62
CA ILE A 85 12.29 -14.82 8.49
C ILE A 85 11.55 -14.70 9.83
N GLY A 86 10.22 -14.74 9.87
CA GLY A 86 9.45 -14.67 11.11
C GLY A 86 9.68 -15.83 12.08
N LYS A 87 10.22 -16.97 11.61
CA LYS A 87 10.62 -18.13 12.43
C LYS A 87 12.10 -18.14 12.86
N ARG A 88 12.89 -17.13 12.48
CA ARG A 88 14.27 -16.99 12.96
C ARG A 88 14.29 -16.43 14.38
N SER A 89 15.41 -16.55 15.08
CA SER A 89 15.60 -15.90 16.39
C SER A 89 15.44 -14.37 16.28
N LYS A 90 15.05 -13.70 17.38
CA LYS A 90 14.92 -12.24 17.41
C LYS A 90 16.17 -11.52 16.88
N ALA A 91 17.38 -11.97 17.24
CA ALA A 91 18.63 -11.41 16.72
C ALA A 91 18.75 -11.50 15.18
N ALA A 92 18.41 -12.64 14.58
CA ALA A 92 18.45 -12.82 13.13
C ALA A 92 17.29 -12.12 12.38
N GLN A 93 16.21 -11.76 13.09
CA GLN A 93 15.16 -10.87 12.58
C GLN A 93 15.63 -9.41 12.59
N ILE A 94 16.26 -8.95 13.67
CA ILE A 94 16.87 -7.62 13.78
C ILE A 94 17.93 -7.43 12.68
N GLU A 95 18.85 -8.38 12.54
CA GLU A 95 19.90 -8.34 11.51
C GLU A 95 19.30 -8.20 10.11
N ALA A 96 18.32 -9.03 9.75
CA ALA A 96 17.67 -8.99 8.44
C ALA A 96 16.88 -7.69 8.20
N LEU A 97 16.28 -7.10 9.23
CA LEU A 97 15.58 -5.81 9.14
C LEU A 97 16.57 -4.66 8.94
N ASN A 98 17.64 -4.59 9.74
CA ASN A 98 18.69 -3.58 9.64
C ASN A 98 19.41 -3.66 8.27
N ASP A 99 19.73 -4.87 7.83
CA ASP A 99 20.42 -5.12 6.55
C ASP A 99 19.50 -4.82 5.34
N SER A 100 18.17 -4.83 5.51
CA SER A 100 17.21 -4.31 4.52
C SER A 100 17.10 -2.78 4.59
N GLN A 101 17.04 -2.21 5.79
CA GLN A 101 17.00 -0.76 6.03
C GLN A 101 18.20 -0.05 5.42
N ASP A 102 19.41 -0.58 5.63
CA ASP A 102 20.65 -0.04 5.07
C ASP A 102 20.64 -0.03 3.53
N ARG A 103 19.98 -1.02 2.89
CA ARG A 103 19.80 -1.12 1.42
C ARG A 103 18.64 -0.29 0.87
N ALA A 104 17.74 0.20 1.74
CA ALA A 104 16.70 1.15 1.38
C ALA A 104 17.22 2.59 1.53
N LEU A 105 17.98 2.85 2.58
CA LEU A 105 18.52 4.15 2.95
C LEU A 105 19.96 4.40 2.46
N GLU A 106 20.55 3.49 1.70
CA GLU A 106 20.90 3.79 0.29
C GLU A 106 21.72 5.08 0.07
N HIS A 107 20.97 6.18 -0.04
CA HIS A 107 21.36 7.52 -0.44
C HIS A 107 21.72 8.44 0.74
N LEU A 108 21.34 8.08 1.97
CA LEU A 108 21.60 8.84 3.20
C LEU A 108 23.00 8.52 3.74
N SER A 109 23.56 9.46 4.52
CA SER A 109 24.81 9.26 5.26
C SER A 109 24.68 8.17 6.33
N SER A 110 25.81 7.71 6.87
CA SER A 110 25.81 6.76 7.98
C SER A 110 25.15 7.30 9.25
N MET A 111 25.17 8.62 9.47
CA MET A 111 24.60 9.27 10.64
C MET A 111 23.07 9.31 10.55
N GLU A 112 22.53 9.73 9.40
CA GLU A 112 21.08 9.77 9.14
C GLU A 112 20.43 8.38 9.13
N ARG A 113 21.16 7.34 8.70
CA ARG A 113 20.69 5.94 8.80
C ARG A 113 20.56 5.46 10.24
N GLU A 114 21.48 5.88 11.10
CA GLU A 114 21.49 5.47 12.50
C GLU A 114 20.46 6.23 13.33
N GLU A 115 20.21 7.51 13.01
CA GLU A 115 19.12 8.29 13.61
C GLU A 115 17.74 7.67 13.34
N ARG A 116 17.54 7.18 12.11
CA ARG A 116 16.34 6.47 11.64
C ARG A 116 16.30 4.98 12.00
N ARG A 117 17.25 4.47 12.78
CA ARG A 117 17.33 3.05 13.14
C ARG A 117 16.13 2.64 13.99
N ILE A 118 15.45 1.56 13.63
CA ILE A 118 14.39 0.99 14.47
C ILE A 118 15.07 0.32 15.67
N PRO A 119 14.78 0.73 16.92
CA PRO A 119 15.48 0.20 18.09
C PRO A 119 15.08 -1.26 18.36
N GLU A 120 16.02 -2.07 18.87
CA GLU A 120 15.78 -3.49 19.16
C GLU A 120 14.68 -3.74 20.21
N SER A 121 14.38 -2.74 21.05
CA SER A 121 13.26 -2.73 21.99
C SER A 121 11.90 -2.68 21.30
N ALA A 122 11.79 -1.98 20.17
CA ALA A 122 10.56 -1.91 19.37
C ALA A 122 10.31 -3.22 18.60
N ILE A 123 11.32 -4.07 18.39
CA ILE A 123 11.14 -5.34 17.67
C ILE A 123 10.58 -6.40 18.63
N LYS A 124 9.35 -6.85 18.36
CA LYS A 124 8.63 -7.84 19.17
C LYS A 124 9.35 -9.19 19.12
N ASP A 125 9.55 -9.83 20.27
CA ASP A 125 9.95 -11.24 20.27
C ASP A 125 8.75 -12.12 19.92
N VAL A 126 8.84 -12.76 18.76
CA VAL A 126 7.84 -13.71 18.24
C VAL A 126 8.25 -15.17 18.45
N SER A 127 9.45 -15.42 18.98
CA SER A 127 9.97 -16.78 19.24
C SER A 127 9.04 -17.67 20.09
N PRO A 128 8.25 -17.14 21.06
CA PRO A 128 7.27 -17.96 21.80
C PRO A 128 6.04 -18.41 20.97
N PHE A 129 5.84 -17.90 19.75
CA PHE A 129 4.72 -18.30 18.89
C PHE A 129 5.04 -19.59 18.11
N ALA A 130 4.53 -20.72 18.59
CA ALA A 130 4.89 -22.04 18.06
C ALA A 130 4.31 -22.38 16.67
N LEU A 131 3.23 -21.72 16.23
CA LEU A 131 2.53 -22.07 14.98
C LEU A 131 3.24 -21.54 13.73
N ASP A 132 2.88 -22.05 12.56
CA ASP A 132 3.40 -21.52 11.30
C ASP A 132 2.89 -20.11 11.02
N HIS A 133 3.77 -19.23 10.54
CA HIS A 133 3.44 -17.88 10.09
C HIS A 133 2.73 -17.93 8.73
N THR A 134 1.48 -18.40 8.75
CA THR A 134 0.61 -18.54 7.58
C THR A 134 -0.74 -17.91 7.86
N LEU A 135 -1.46 -17.52 6.81
CA LEU A 135 -2.77 -16.85 6.97
C LEU A 135 -3.77 -17.64 7.84
N VAL A 136 -3.67 -18.97 7.87
CA VAL A 136 -4.49 -19.84 8.75
C VAL A 136 -4.30 -19.51 10.24
N HIS A 137 -3.10 -19.12 10.64
CA HIS A 137 -2.75 -18.80 12.03
C HIS A 137 -2.66 -17.29 12.30
N LEU A 138 -2.93 -16.42 11.31
CA LEU A 138 -2.81 -14.97 11.45
C LEU A 138 -3.62 -14.44 12.63
N GLU A 139 -4.86 -14.91 12.82
CA GLU A 139 -5.65 -14.48 13.97
C GLU A 139 -5.05 -14.93 15.30
N SER A 140 -4.50 -16.14 15.38
CA SER A 140 -3.82 -16.65 16.56
C SER A 140 -2.55 -15.85 16.85
N PHE A 141 -1.84 -15.43 15.81
CA PHE A 141 -0.67 -14.57 15.92
C PHE A 141 -1.05 -13.19 16.47
N LEU A 142 -2.11 -12.55 15.97
CA LEU A 142 -2.57 -11.26 16.50
C LEU A 142 -3.02 -11.35 17.97
N LYS A 143 -3.67 -12.46 18.36
CA LYS A 143 -4.05 -12.74 19.77
C LYS A 143 -2.84 -12.94 20.69
N PHE A 144 -1.70 -13.35 20.14
CA PHE A 144 -0.41 -13.46 20.84
C PHE A 144 0.35 -12.12 20.88
N ALA A 145 0.41 -11.42 19.74
CA ALA A 145 1.24 -10.23 19.58
C ALA A 145 0.65 -8.96 20.21
N VAL A 146 -0.68 -8.85 20.35
CA VAL A 146 -1.37 -7.68 20.93
C VAL A 146 -1.75 -7.94 22.38
N THR A 147 -1.27 -7.08 23.30
CA THR A 147 -1.60 -7.17 24.72
C THR A 147 -3.07 -6.81 24.95
N ASN A 148 -3.79 -7.60 25.76
CA ASN A 148 -5.23 -7.39 26.01
C ASN A 148 -6.08 -7.32 24.72
N TRP A 149 -5.74 -8.11 23.70
CA TRP A 149 -6.35 -8.08 22.36
C TRP A 149 -7.89 -8.09 22.34
N LYS A 150 -8.56 -8.69 23.34
CA LYS A 150 -10.04 -8.70 23.40
C LYS A 150 -10.63 -7.29 23.57
N SER A 151 -10.19 -6.54 24.57
CA SER A 151 -10.70 -5.17 24.80
C SER A 151 -10.19 -4.16 23.78
N LYS A 152 -9.14 -4.49 23.02
CA LYS A 152 -8.59 -3.61 21.96
C LYS A 152 -9.15 -3.89 20.56
N LEU A 153 -9.41 -5.16 20.22
CA LEU A 153 -9.77 -5.60 18.86
C LEU A 153 -11.17 -6.23 18.76
N MET A 154 -11.81 -6.60 19.88
CA MET A 154 -13.14 -7.23 19.92
C MET A 154 -14.22 -6.37 20.59
N VAL A 155 -14.12 -5.04 20.43
CA VAL A 155 -15.13 -4.08 20.90
C VAL A 155 -15.81 -3.43 19.70
N LYS A 156 -17.14 -3.34 19.72
CA LYS A 156 -17.94 -2.65 18.70
C LYS A 156 -18.09 -1.16 19.02
N ASP A 157 -18.11 -0.34 17.98
CA ASP A 157 -18.58 1.04 18.08
C ASP A 157 -20.11 1.04 18.23
N ALA A 158 -20.61 1.61 19.33
CA ALA A 158 -22.04 1.73 19.62
C ALA A 158 -22.76 2.69 18.65
N ASN A 159 -22.02 3.62 18.03
CA ASN A 159 -22.53 4.60 17.08
C ASN A 159 -22.38 4.15 15.61
N ALA A 160 -21.88 2.94 15.36
CA ALA A 160 -21.69 2.42 14.01
C ALA A 160 -23.03 2.25 13.30
N LYS A 161 -23.28 3.10 12.29
CA LYS A 161 -24.40 2.91 11.36
C LYS A 161 -24.20 1.61 10.58
N GLU A 162 -25.23 0.76 10.51
CA GLU A 162 -25.19 -0.43 9.68
C GLU A 162 -25.03 -0.03 8.20
N ASP A 163 -23.91 -0.44 7.60
CA ASP A 163 -23.57 -0.19 6.21
C ASP A 163 -24.50 -1.03 5.30
N GLN A 164 -25.59 -0.43 4.81
CA GLN A 164 -26.49 -1.05 3.82
C GLN A 164 -25.85 -1.09 2.42
N GLY A 165 -24.60 -1.55 2.34
CA GLY A 165 -23.76 -1.55 1.14
C GLY A 165 -23.28 -2.95 0.76
N MET A 166 -23.60 -3.36 -0.46
CA MET A 166 -23.00 -4.52 -1.17
C MET A 166 -23.30 -5.93 -0.62
N LYS A 167 -24.60 -6.30 -0.58
CA LYS A 167 -24.99 -7.73 -0.55
C LYS A 167 -24.58 -8.42 -1.86
N GLY A 168 -23.45 -9.12 -1.85
CA GLY A 168 -23.19 -10.17 -2.85
C GLY A 168 -24.32 -11.20 -2.82
N LYS A 169 -24.75 -11.71 -4.00
CA LYS A 169 -25.85 -12.68 -4.13
C LYS A 169 -25.63 -13.85 -3.14
N LYS A 170 -26.57 -14.05 -2.21
CA LYS A 170 -26.57 -15.23 -1.34
C LYS A 170 -26.75 -16.47 -2.21
N GLY A 171 -25.71 -17.30 -2.31
CA GLY A 171 -25.86 -18.68 -2.73
C GLY A 171 -26.80 -19.43 -1.78
N THR A 172 -27.62 -20.31 -2.32
CA THR A 172 -28.61 -21.10 -1.57
C THR A 172 -27.94 -22.16 -0.70
N ALA A 173 -27.70 -21.83 0.58
CA ALA A 173 -27.15 -22.78 1.54
C ALA A 173 -28.19 -23.85 1.90
N LYS A 174 -27.80 -25.13 1.80
CA LYS A 174 -28.57 -26.26 2.36
C LYS A 174 -28.68 -26.14 3.89
N PRO A 175 -29.78 -26.59 4.51
CA PRO A 175 -29.92 -26.58 5.97
C PRO A 175 -28.99 -27.61 6.61
N GLY A 176 -27.99 -27.11 7.34
CA GLY A 176 -27.14 -27.91 8.23
C GLY A 176 -27.60 -27.77 9.69
N ASN A 177 -27.46 -28.84 10.47
CA ASN A 177 -28.02 -28.96 11.82
C ASN A 177 -27.46 -27.89 12.80
N PRO A 178 -28.28 -27.10 13.51
CA PRO A 178 -27.79 -26.08 14.42
C PRO A 178 -27.21 -26.70 15.69
N ARG A 179 -25.91 -26.50 15.93
CA ARG A 179 -25.34 -26.60 17.28
C ARG A 179 -25.36 -25.21 17.91
N ASP A 180 -26.31 -24.98 18.81
CA ASP A 180 -26.47 -23.72 19.54
C ASP A 180 -25.36 -23.48 20.59
N THR A 181 -24.14 -23.21 20.12
CA THR A 181 -23.17 -22.49 20.95
C THR A 181 -23.55 -21.02 20.94
N LYS A 182 -24.43 -20.59 21.86
CA LYS A 182 -24.79 -19.18 22.07
C LYS A 182 -23.53 -18.35 22.36
N LYS A 183 -22.94 -17.74 21.32
CA LYS A 183 -21.87 -16.75 21.48
C LYS A 183 -22.41 -15.60 22.34
N LYS A 184 -21.67 -15.19 23.37
CA LYS A 184 -21.99 -13.95 24.10
C LYS A 184 -21.87 -12.76 23.14
N PRO A 185 -22.73 -11.73 23.26
CA PRO A 185 -22.55 -10.48 22.53
C PRO A 185 -21.16 -9.86 22.78
N LEU A 186 -20.63 -9.18 21.77
CA LEU A 186 -19.40 -8.40 21.89
C LEU A 186 -19.66 -7.14 22.73
N GLU A 187 -18.62 -6.68 23.44
CA GLU A 187 -18.65 -5.42 24.18
C GLU A 187 -18.81 -4.23 23.22
N THR A 188 -19.44 -3.16 23.68
CA THR A 188 -19.73 -1.95 22.90
C THR A 188 -19.16 -0.71 23.60
N SER A 189 -18.58 0.22 22.86
CA SER A 189 -18.09 1.51 23.37
C SER A 189 -18.53 2.65 22.46
N THR A 190 -18.81 3.82 23.04
CA THR A 190 -19.17 5.06 22.33
C THR A 190 -17.97 5.89 21.90
N ASP A 191 -16.82 5.70 22.56
CA ASP A 191 -15.71 6.67 22.57
C ASP A 191 -14.50 6.18 21.75
N LEU A 192 -14.74 5.29 20.78
CA LEU A 192 -13.69 4.72 19.95
C LEU A 192 -13.26 5.72 18.86
N PRO A 193 -11.97 6.10 18.78
CA PRO A 193 -11.51 7.01 17.75
C PRO A 193 -11.51 6.35 16.37
N LYS A 194 -12.10 7.07 15.41
CA LYS A 194 -12.14 6.71 14.00
C LYS A 194 -10.74 6.79 13.37
N GLY A 195 -10.47 5.94 12.37
CA GLY A 195 -9.19 5.96 11.64
C GLY A 195 -7.92 5.71 12.47
N SER A 196 -8.04 5.27 13.73
CA SER A 196 -6.93 5.05 14.67
C SER A 196 -6.82 3.56 15.06
N PRO A 197 -6.14 2.73 14.24
CA PRO A 197 -6.03 1.29 14.46
C PRO A 197 -5.01 0.92 15.54
N VAL A 198 -5.22 -0.27 16.14
CA VAL A 198 -4.28 -0.89 17.08
C VAL A 198 -3.24 -1.74 16.35
N VAL A 199 -3.63 -2.33 15.21
CA VAL A 199 -2.77 -3.14 14.36
C VAL A 199 -2.74 -2.61 12.93
N LEU A 200 -1.53 -2.44 12.41
CA LEU A 200 -1.26 -2.07 11.02
C LEU A 200 -0.48 -3.19 10.34
N ILE A 201 -1.11 -3.91 9.41
CA ILE A 201 -0.49 -5.00 8.67
C ILE A 201 0.04 -4.48 7.33
N VAL A 202 1.34 -4.67 7.10
CA VAL A 202 2.05 -4.13 5.95
C VAL A 202 2.44 -5.28 5.03
N SER A 203 1.79 -5.34 3.87
CA SER A 203 1.99 -6.37 2.84
C SER A 203 2.71 -5.82 1.61
N SER A 204 3.42 -6.70 0.90
CA SER A 204 4.15 -6.37 -0.32
C SER A 204 3.27 -5.93 -1.51
N SER A 205 1.97 -6.22 -1.50
CA SER A 205 1.09 -5.84 -2.60
C SER A 205 -0.37 -5.72 -2.16
N GLY A 206 -1.16 -4.95 -2.93
CA GLY A 206 -2.59 -4.80 -2.68
C GLY A 206 -3.36 -6.12 -2.76
N ILE A 207 -2.98 -7.04 -3.66
CA ILE A 207 -3.60 -8.37 -3.75
C ILE A 207 -3.34 -9.20 -2.48
N ARG A 208 -2.09 -9.23 -2.00
CA ARG A 208 -1.71 -9.90 -0.76
C ARG A 208 -2.42 -9.29 0.46
N ALA A 209 -2.56 -7.96 0.51
CA ALA A 209 -3.33 -7.29 1.55
C ALA A 209 -4.82 -7.72 1.56
N VAL A 210 -5.43 -8.04 0.40
CA VAL A 210 -6.80 -8.61 0.38
C VAL A 210 -6.83 -9.99 1.05
N ASP A 211 -5.82 -10.84 0.82
CA ASP A 211 -5.78 -12.19 1.38
C ASP A 211 -5.52 -12.17 2.89
N VAL A 212 -4.67 -11.25 3.36
CA VAL A 212 -4.53 -10.91 4.79
C VAL A 212 -5.89 -10.51 5.40
N ILE A 213 -6.64 -9.60 4.76
CA ILE A 213 -7.95 -9.15 5.28
C ILE A 213 -8.97 -10.30 5.30
N ARG A 214 -8.96 -11.18 4.29
CA ARG A 214 -9.84 -12.37 4.24
C ARG A 214 -9.54 -13.38 5.35
N ALA A 215 -8.31 -13.37 5.89
CA ALA A 215 -7.87 -14.22 6.97
C ALA A 215 -8.15 -13.65 8.39
N LEU A 216 -8.97 -12.59 8.49
CA LEU A 216 -9.36 -11.96 9.77
C LEU A 216 -10.89 -11.97 10.06
N PRO A 217 -11.66 -13.03 9.75
CA PRO A 217 -13.11 -13.05 9.95
C PRO A 217 -13.54 -12.76 11.40
N LEU A 218 -12.79 -13.23 12.42
CA LEU A 218 -13.13 -13.00 13.83
C LEU A 218 -13.05 -11.53 14.22
N PHE A 219 -12.06 -10.80 13.73
CA PHE A 219 -11.92 -9.36 14.02
C PHE A 219 -12.88 -8.51 13.19
N ALA A 220 -13.24 -8.98 11.99
CA ALA A 220 -14.31 -8.39 11.19
C ALA A 220 -15.71 -8.50 11.85
N GLU A 221 -15.91 -9.40 12.84
CA GLU A 221 -17.15 -9.41 13.67
C GLU A 221 -17.27 -8.16 14.55
N ALA A 222 -16.17 -7.48 14.88
CA ALA A 222 -16.11 -6.35 15.82
C ALA A 222 -15.98 -4.98 15.14
N ALA A 223 -15.12 -4.85 14.12
CA ALA A 223 -14.94 -3.61 13.37
C ALA A 223 -14.56 -3.87 11.90
N LYS A 224 -14.83 -2.90 11.03
CA LYS A 224 -14.49 -2.98 9.60
C LYS A 224 -12.98 -2.90 9.43
N VAL A 225 -12.36 -3.93 8.85
CA VAL A 225 -10.91 -3.96 8.60
C VAL A 225 -10.55 -2.96 7.49
N GLY A 226 -9.64 -2.04 7.78
CA GLY A 226 -9.24 -0.97 6.86
C GLY A 226 -8.41 -1.49 5.68
N LYS A 227 -8.67 -0.94 4.48
CA LYS A 227 -8.02 -1.31 3.21
C LYS A 227 -7.13 -0.17 2.72
N LEU A 228 -5.83 -0.25 2.95
CA LEU A 228 -4.87 0.84 2.69
C LEU A 228 -3.96 0.53 1.49
N PHE A 229 -4.54 0.30 0.31
CA PHE A 229 -3.80 0.01 -0.92
C PHE A 229 -4.53 0.54 -2.17
N ALA A 230 -3.78 0.73 -3.27
CA ALA A 230 -4.32 1.10 -4.56
C ALA A 230 -4.96 -0.11 -5.26
N LYS A 231 -6.28 -0.13 -5.41
CA LYS A 231 -6.99 -1.04 -6.33
C LYS A 231 -8.33 -0.49 -6.79
N HIS A 232 -9.22 -0.20 -5.83
CA HIS A 232 -10.56 0.33 -6.07
C HIS A 232 -10.96 1.45 -5.09
N LEU A 233 -10.03 1.93 -4.25
CA LEU A 233 -10.22 3.17 -3.48
C LEU A 233 -9.09 4.16 -3.80
N LYS A 234 -9.47 5.40 -4.11
CA LYS A 234 -8.57 6.55 -4.21
C LYS A 234 -8.20 7.05 -2.80
N VAL A 235 -7.17 7.89 -2.71
CA VAL A 235 -6.73 8.46 -1.41
C VAL A 235 -7.87 9.26 -0.73
N PRO A 236 -8.62 10.16 -1.42
CA PRO A 236 -9.71 10.89 -0.77
C PRO A 236 -10.84 9.99 -0.24
N GLU A 237 -11.13 8.87 -0.91
CA GLU A 237 -12.13 7.90 -0.48
C GLU A 237 -11.67 7.12 0.77
N GLN A 238 -10.37 6.86 0.90
CA GLN A 238 -9.78 6.30 2.12
C GLN A 238 -9.73 7.31 3.26
N VAL A 239 -9.40 8.57 2.98
CA VAL A 239 -9.49 9.67 3.96
C VAL A 239 -10.91 9.78 4.51
N TYR A 240 -11.92 9.80 3.63
CA TYR A 240 -13.33 9.79 4.04
C TYR A 240 -13.69 8.54 4.86
N PHE A 241 -13.25 7.35 4.43
CA PHE A 241 -13.49 6.10 5.15
C PHE A 241 -12.91 6.13 6.57
N LEU A 242 -11.65 6.53 6.72
CA LEU A 242 -10.96 6.58 8.02
C LEU A 242 -11.58 7.64 8.95
N ASN A 243 -11.90 8.83 8.43
CA ASN A 243 -12.56 9.89 9.20
C ASN A 243 -13.98 9.53 9.67
N ASN A 244 -14.63 8.54 9.05
CA ASN A 244 -16.00 8.14 9.37
C ASN A 244 -16.13 6.76 10.05
N THR A 245 -15.09 5.92 10.02
CA THR A 245 -15.16 4.51 10.46
C THR A 245 -14.19 4.22 11.60
N VAL A 246 -14.67 3.54 12.64
CA VAL A 246 -13.80 2.91 13.65
C VAL A 246 -13.16 1.65 13.06
N THR A 247 -11.82 1.63 13.03
CA THR A 247 -11.02 0.53 12.49
C THR A 247 -10.03 0.07 13.54
N HIS A 248 -10.10 -1.19 14.01
CA HIS A 248 -9.10 -1.72 14.95
C HIS A 248 -7.88 -2.32 14.25
N ILE A 249 -8.07 -2.82 13.03
CA ILE A 249 -7.02 -3.40 12.19
C ILE A 249 -7.11 -2.74 10.81
N CYS A 250 -5.97 -2.32 10.29
CA CYS A 250 -5.80 -1.87 8.91
C CYS A 250 -4.75 -2.73 8.21
N ALA A 251 -4.94 -3.04 6.92
CA ALA A 251 -3.96 -3.75 6.13
C ALA A 251 -3.73 -3.08 4.76
N GLY A 252 -2.47 -3.01 4.32
CA GLY A 252 -2.12 -2.22 3.16
C GLY A 252 -0.70 -2.35 2.65
N THR A 253 -0.37 -1.48 1.69
CA THR A 253 0.96 -1.35 1.07
C THR A 253 1.70 -0.14 1.64
N PRO A 254 3.03 -0.20 1.87
CA PRO A 254 3.80 0.91 2.47
C PRO A 254 3.49 2.29 1.90
N ASN A 255 3.61 2.46 0.57
CA ASN A 255 3.35 3.72 -0.15
C ASN A 255 2.01 4.38 0.20
N ARG A 256 0.95 3.57 0.35
CA ARG A 256 -0.41 4.07 0.61
C ARG A 256 -0.64 4.31 2.10
N ILE A 257 0.01 3.55 2.97
CA ILE A 257 0.01 3.78 4.42
C ILE A 257 0.74 5.08 4.72
N GLU A 258 1.96 5.26 4.19
CA GLU A 258 2.75 6.49 4.28
C GLU A 258 1.91 7.70 3.87
N LYS A 259 1.28 7.64 2.69
CA LYS A 259 0.36 8.67 2.21
C LYS A 259 -0.80 8.93 3.16
N LEU A 260 -1.45 7.92 3.74
CA LEU A 260 -2.59 8.19 4.63
C LEU A 260 -2.19 8.74 6.02
N ILE A 261 -0.91 8.61 6.40
CA ILE A 261 -0.34 9.26 7.60
C ILE A 261 0.08 10.70 7.26
N ALA A 262 0.91 10.87 6.21
CA ALA A 262 1.46 12.16 5.82
C ALA A 262 0.44 13.09 5.13
N ASP A 263 -0.47 12.55 4.31
CA ASP A 263 -1.53 13.28 3.60
C ASP A 263 -2.72 13.56 4.54
N GLY A 264 -2.47 14.19 5.69
CA GLY A 264 -3.42 15.13 6.31
C GLY A 264 -3.55 16.40 5.47
N MET A 265 -3.63 16.25 4.15
CA MET A 265 -3.21 17.26 3.15
C MET A 265 -3.93 18.59 3.31
N GLU A 266 -3.17 19.67 3.11
CA GLU A 266 -3.65 20.93 2.54
C GLU A 266 -4.25 20.69 1.14
N TRP A 267 -5.44 20.07 1.08
CA TRP A 267 -6.30 20.24 -0.08
C TRP A 267 -6.85 21.65 -0.03
N HIS A 268 -6.22 22.56 -0.78
CA HIS A 268 -6.78 23.87 -1.07
C HIS A 268 -8.24 23.65 -1.50
N ALA A 269 -9.20 24.28 -0.80
CA ALA A 269 -10.61 23.85 -0.75
C ALA A 269 -11.39 23.91 -2.09
N GLN A 270 -10.72 24.22 -3.19
CA GLN A 270 -11.25 24.40 -4.54
C GLN A 270 -11.29 23.10 -5.38
N MET A 271 -10.70 21.99 -4.90
CA MET A 271 -10.61 20.72 -5.67
C MET A 271 -11.33 19.50 -5.06
N LEU A 272 -12.05 19.66 -3.95
CA LEU A 272 -12.92 18.58 -3.46
C LEU A 272 -14.24 18.56 -4.26
N PRO A 273 -14.74 17.39 -4.71
CA PRO A 273 -16.09 17.30 -5.25
C PRO A 273 -17.10 17.65 -4.15
N SER A 274 -18.19 18.34 -4.53
CA SER A 274 -19.20 18.97 -3.66
C SER A 274 -20.03 18.03 -2.76
N ILE A 275 -19.55 16.80 -2.54
CA ILE A 275 -20.13 15.75 -1.71
C ILE A 275 -19.52 15.74 -0.28
N LEU A 276 -18.33 16.32 -0.07
CA LEU A 276 -17.83 16.54 1.30
C LEU A 276 -18.51 17.76 1.94
N CYS A 277 -18.97 17.59 3.17
CA CYS A 277 -19.74 18.59 3.91
C CYS A 277 -18.94 19.89 4.12
N PRO A 278 -19.47 21.08 3.75
CA PRO A 278 -18.81 22.34 4.05
C PRO A 278 -18.75 22.56 5.57
N GLY A 279 -17.56 22.87 6.08
CA GLY A 279 -17.33 23.19 7.50
C GLY A 279 -16.56 22.15 8.32
N GLN A 280 -16.18 21.00 7.75
CA GLN A 280 -15.32 20.02 8.44
C GLN A 280 -13.85 20.24 8.08
N THR A 281 -13.10 20.88 8.98
CA THR A 281 -11.63 20.95 8.92
C THR A 281 -11.06 19.53 8.91
N VAL A 282 -10.23 19.21 7.92
CA VAL A 282 -9.43 17.99 7.94
C VAL A 282 -8.32 18.20 8.95
N ILE A 283 -8.39 17.43 10.05
CA ILE A 283 -7.33 17.37 11.07
C ILE A 283 -6.23 16.43 10.52
N GLU A 284 -5.02 16.57 11.05
CA GLU A 284 -3.82 15.76 10.79
C GLU A 284 -4.10 14.29 10.42
N GLY A 285 -3.32 13.78 9.45
CA GLY A 285 -3.21 12.37 9.05
C GLY A 285 -4.47 11.52 9.19
N ALA A 286 -5.24 11.33 8.11
CA ALA A 286 -6.49 10.57 8.16
C ALA A 286 -6.32 9.14 8.73
N LEU A 287 -5.14 8.54 8.58
CA LEU A 287 -4.70 7.39 9.38
C LEU A 287 -3.95 7.87 10.62
N ARG A 288 -4.67 8.01 11.73
CA ARG A 288 -4.10 8.40 13.03
C ARG A 288 -3.42 7.22 13.71
N LEU A 289 -2.39 7.49 14.50
CA LEU A 289 -1.54 6.45 15.09
C LEU A 289 -1.61 6.38 16.62
N ASP A 290 -2.47 7.18 17.27
CA ASP A 290 -2.58 7.34 18.73
C ASP A 290 -2.80 6.01 19.49
N ARG A 291 -3.45 5.03 18.85
CA ARG A 291 -3.76 3.71 19.42
C ARG A 291 -2.86 2.59 18.91
N LEU A 292 -1.93 2.88 18.01
CA LEU A 292 -1.10 1.86 17.39
C LEU A 292 -0.25 1.17 18.46
N GLU A 293 -0.23 -0.16 18.43
CA GLU A 293 0.59 -1.01 19.28
C GLU A 293 1.46 -1.95 18.44
N LEU A 294 0.99 -2.34 17.25
CA LEU A 294 1.63 -3.35 16.43
C LEU A 294 1.67 -2.99 14.94
N VAL A 295 2.87 -2.83 14.40
CA VAL A 295 3.13 -2.89 12.96
C VAL A 295 3.54 -4.33 12.61
N LEU A 296 2.72 -5.02 11.84
CA LEU A 296 2.96 -6.40 11.41
C LEU A 296 3.50 -6.43 9.99
N LEU A 297 4.76 -6.84 9.81
CA LEU A 297 5.38 -7.00 8.50
C LEU A 297 5.03 -8.39 7.95
N ASP A 298 4.18 -8.44 6.93
CA ASP A 298 3.79 -9.65 6.21
C ASP A 298 4.91 -10.05 5.24
N CYS A 299 5.85 -10.86 5.73
CA CYS A 299 7.04 -11.31 5.03
C CYS A 299 6.79 -12.55 4.16
N HIS A 300 5.57 -12.68 3.64
CA HIS A 300 5.21 -13.69 2.67
C HIS A 300 6.09 -13.64 1.42
N LYS A 301 6.66 -14.78 1.04
CA LYS A 301 7.48 -14.94 -0.16
C LYS A 301 6.61 -14.91 -1.42
N ASP A 302 6.90 -14.00 -2.35
CA ASP A 302 6.27 -13.97 -3.67
C ASP A 302 6.66 -15.17 -4.55
N ALA A 303 6.13 -15.26 -5.78
CA ALA A 303 6.48 -16.31 -6.74
C ALA A 303 7.98 -16.35 -7.10
N LYS A 304 8.72 -15.25 -6.87
CA LYS A 304 10.17 -15.12 -7.06
C LYS A 304 10.94 -15.37 -5.73
N LYS A 305 10.27 -15.89 -4.70
CA LYS A 305 10.75 -16.18 -3.34
C LYS A 305 11.16 -14.94 -2.49
N ARG A 306 10.75 -13.74 -2.91
CA ARG A 306 11.11 -12.46 -2.28
C ARG A 306 10.05 -12.01 -1.27
N THR A 307 10.48 -11.45 -0.15
CA THR A 307 9.63 -10.84 0.88
C THR A 307 9.50 -9.33 0.69
N ILE A 308 8.73 -8.68 1.55
CA ILE A 308 8.63 -7.20 1.62
C ILE A 308 9.99 -6.51 1.83
N LEU A 309 10.96 -7.19 2.47
CA LEU A 309 12.31 -6.68 2.75
C LEU A 309 13.29 -6.82 1.58
N ASP A 310 12.99 -7.69 0.61
CA ASP A 310 13.91 -8.00 -0.50
C ASP A 310 13.65 -7.11 -1.72
N ILE A 311 12.39 -6.76 -1.98
CA ILE A 311 11.96 -6.05 -3.19
C ILE A 311 12.31 -4.56 -3.07
N GLN A 312 13.16 -4.05 -3.97
CA GLN A 312 13.79 -2.73 -3.87
C GLN A 312 12.81 -1.57 -3.69
N GLU A 313 11.81 -1.43 -4.56
CA GLU A 313 10.81 -0.36 -4.47
C GLU A 313 10.03 -0.43 -3.14
N ILE A 314 9.62 -1.63 -2.76
CA ILE A 314 8.78 -1.86 -1.58
C ILE A 314 9.57 -1.64 -0.29
N ARG A 315 10.86 -2.04 -0.22
CA ARG A 315 11.69 -1.75 0.96
C ARG A 315 11.96 -0.25 1.12
N VAL A 316 12.11 0.49 0.02
CA VAL A 316 12.26 1.96 0.07
C VAL A 316 11.01 2.60 0.65
N ASP A 317 9.83 2.28 0.11
CA ASP A 317 8.56 2.77 0.65
C ASP A 317 8.31 2.29 2.11
N LEU A 318 8.75 1.07 2.46
CA LEU A 318 8.63 0.53 3.82
C LEU A 318 9.44 1.33 4.83
N PHE A 319 10.74 1.53 4.59
CA PHE A 319 11.59 2.27 5.55
C PHE A 319 11.37 3.78 5.50
N LYS A 320 10.79 4.31 4.42
CA LYS A 320 10.23 5.66 4.40
C LYS A 320 9.01 5.79 5.31
N MET A 321 8.07 4.83 5.22
CA MET A 321 6.88 4.78 6.08
C MET A 321 7.24 4.57 7.57
N LEU A 322 8.13 3.62 7.87
CA LEU A 322 8.58 3.35 9.25
C LEU A 322 9.46 4.49 9.83
N GLY A 323 10.00 5.36 8.98
CA GLY A 323 10.79 6.55 9.35
C GLY A 323 10.00 7.86 9.27
N LEU A 324 8.66 7.81 9.40
CA LEU A 324 7.84 8.98 9.68
C LEU A 324 7.97 9.35 11.16
N GLY A 325 8.04 10.66 11.48
CA GLY A 325 8.36 11.16 12.82
C GLY A 325 7.53 10.50 13.93
N ASP A 326 6.21 10.52 13.80
CA ASP A 326 5.27 9.93 14.77
C ASP A 326 5.56 8.43 15.04
N LEU A 327 5.87 7.65 13.99
CA LEU A 327 6.20 6.23 14.15
C LEU A 327 7.57 6.05 14.80
N GLU A 328 8.55 6.88 14.42
CA GLU A 328 9.89 6.84 14.98
C GLU A 328 9.89 7.16 16.49
N GLU A 329 9.10 8.16 16.90
CA GLU A 329 8.85 8.49 18.31
C GLU A 329 8.08 7.39 19.04
N GLN A 330 7.08 6.77 18.41
CA GLN A 330 6.36 5.62 18.99
C GLN A 330 7.25 4.37 19.17
N PHE A 331 8.21 4.12 18.26
CA PHE A 331 9.20 3.06 18.43
C PHE A 331 10.20 3.39 19.53
N LYS A 332 10.66 4.65 19.63
CA LYS A 332 11.58 5.13 20.67
C LYS A 332 10.95 5.13 22.07
N SER A 333 9.67 5.47 22.19
CA SER A 333 8.89 5.41 23.45
C SER A 333 8.44 4.00 23.84
N GLY A 334 8.43 3.05 22.89
CA GLY A 334 7.97 1.68 23.11
C GLY A 334 6.45 1.52 23.07
N GLN A 335 5.70 2.55 22.65
CA GLN A 335 4.26 2.46 22.42
C GLN A 335 3.93 1.45 21.32
N THR A 336 4.65 1.52 20.21
CA THR A 336 4.43 0.67 19.03
C THR A 336 5.58 -0.32 18.89
N GLN A 337 5.25 -1.56 18.54
CA GLN A 337 6.22 -2.61 18.26
C GLN A 337 6.11 -3.11 16.81
N VAL A 338 7.23 -3.48 16.21
CA VAL A 338 7.30 -4.16 14.91
C VAL A 338 7.38 -5.66 15.13
N ALA A 339 6.51 -6.44 14.49
CA ALA A 339 6.59 -7.89 14.47
C ALA A 339 6.71 -8.40 13.03
N ILE A 340 7.44 -9.50 12.84
CA ILE A 340 7.62 -10.15 11.54
C ILE A 340 6.74 -11.40 11.46
N PHE A 341 5.92 -11.46 10.42
CA PHE A 341 5.08 -12.60 10.06
C PHE A 341 5.69 -13.34 8.87
#